data_AF-A0A534S5A5-F1
#
_entry.id   AF-A0A534S5A5-F1
#
_cell.length_a   1.000
_cell.length_b   1.000
_cell.length_c   1.000
_cell.angle_alpha   90.00
_cell.angle_beta   90.00
_cell.angle_gamma   90.00
#
_symmetry.space_group_name_H-M   'P 1'
#
loop_
_entity.id
_entity.type
_entity.pdbx_description
1 polymer ?
#
loop_
_entity_poly.entity_id
_entity_poly.type
_entity_poly.pdbx_seq_one_letter_code
_entity_poly.pdbx_strand_id
1 'polypeptide(L)'
;MAQIKHQSGIYLTDGYLNIAILNFRAVVEGETMKLGVDHIGFQVDDVDAAVSRIKDLGGKSLNDRHEAAPKDPAQPQSYFEVKCIGPEDQVIDVSNAGWIGAK
;
A
#
# COMPACT_ATOMS: atom_id res chain seq x y z
N MET A 1 -1.03 30.69 -5.53
CA MET A 1 -1.10 29.58 -4.56
C MET A 1 -1.58 28.35 -5.31
N ALA A 2 -0.76 27.29 -5.38
CA ALA A 2 -1.16 26.04 -6.03
C ALA A 2 -2.15 25.31 -5.11
N GLN A 3 -3.38 25.14 -5.58
CA GLN A 3 -4.38 24.31 -4.91
C GLN A 3 -3.93 22.85 -5.08
N ILE A 4 -3.59 22.18 -3.97
CA ILE A 4 -3.35 20.74 -3.98
C ILE A 4 -4.70 20.07 -4.25
N LYS A 5 -4.91 19.64 -5.50
CA LYS A 5 -6.09 18.85 -5.86
C LYS A 5 -5.88 17.46 -5.26
N HIS A 6 -6.75 17.09 -4.32
CA HIS A 6 -6.77 15.73 -3.78
C HIS A 6 -6.98 14.74 -4.94
N GLN A 7 -6.16 13.70 -5.01
CA GLN A 7 -6.34 12.63 -5.96
C GLN A 7 -7.65 11.92 -5.62
N SER A 8 -8.56 11.83 -6.60
CA SER A 8 -9.83 11.13 -6.42
C SER A 8 -9.66 9.66 -6.71
N GLY A 9 -10.24 8.79 -5.88
CA GLY A 9 -10.21 7.34 -6.08
C GLY A 9 -11.57 6.71 -5.81
N ILE A 10 -11.80 5.56 -6.44
CA ILE A 10 -12.92 4.67 -6.12
C ILE A 10 -12.35 3.41 -5.50
N TYR A 11 -12.92 2.98 -4.38
CA TYR A 11 -12.53 1.76 -3.69
C TYR A 11 -13.63 0.73 -3.84
N LEU A 12 -13.27 -0.47 -4.28
CA LEU A 12 -14.18 -1.60 -4.45
C LEU A 12 -13.77 -2.71 -3.48
N THR A 13 -14.75 -3.40 -2.89
CA THR A 13 -14.49 -4.55 -2.02
C THR A 13 -15.64 -5.53 -2.03
N ASP A 14 -15.32 -6.82 -1.86
CA ASP A 14 -16.27 -7.89 -1.55
C ASP A 14 -16.20 -8.33 -0.07
N GLY A 15 -15.41 -7.62 0.75
CA GLY A 15 -15.11 -7.93 2.15
C GLY A 15 -13.80 -8.69 2.35
N TYR A 16 -13.26 -9.35 1.32
CA TYR A 16 -12.01 -10.12 1.36
C TYR A 16 -10.90 -9.56 0.47
N LEU A 17 -11.26 -8.81 -0.57
CA LEU A 17 -10.34 -8.07 -1.42
C LEU A 17 -10.69 -6.59 -1.40
N ASN A 18 -9.68 -5.74 -1.53
CA ASN A 18 -9.83 -4.30 -1.80
C ASN A 18 -9.11 -3.93 -3.09
N ILE A 19 -9.76 -3.11 -3.90
CA ILE A 19 -9.17 -2.53 -5.11
C ILE A 19 -9.33 -1.02 -5.05
N ALA A 20 -8.20 -0.30 -5.01
CA ALA A 20 -8.14 1.14 -5.15
C ALA A 20 -7.92 1.52 -6.61
N ILE A 21 -8.91 2.17 -7.23
CA ILE A 21 -8.81 2.72 -8.59
C ILE A 21 -8.61 4.22 -8.46
N LEU A 22 -7.39 4.67 -8.71
CA LEU A 22 -6.98 6.05 -8.46
C LEU A 22 -6.87 6.83 -9.77
N ASN A 23 -7.49 8.00 -9.83
CA ASN A 23 -7.36 8.92 -10.96
C ASN A 23 -6.06 9.71 -10.83
N PHE A 24 -4.93 9.04 -11.07
CA PHE A 24 -3.62 9.67 -11.09
C PHE A 24 -3.44 10.50 -12.36
N ARG A 25 -3.00 11.74 -12.19
CA ARG A 25 -2.43 12.50 -13.31
C ARG A 25 -0.99 12.03 -13.48
N ALA A 26 -0.67 11.54 -14.68
CA ALA A 26 0.59 10.89 -15.07
C ALA A 26 1.87 11.74 -14.91
N VAL A 27 1.79 12.94 -14.31
CA VAL A 27 2.92 13.82 -14.10
C VAL A 27 2.88 14.31 -12.65
N VAL A 28 3.56 13.58 -11.78
CA VAL A 28 4.05 14.11 -10.50
C VAL A 28 5.56 14.14 -10.65
N GLU A 29 6.14 15.34 -10.60
CA GLU A 29 7.59 15.57 -10.47
C GLU A 29 8.51 14.94 -11.55
N GLY A 30 8.00 14.70 -12.76
CA GLY A 30 8.82 14.30 -13.91
C GLY A 30 9.06 12.79 -14.06
N GLU A 31 8.49 11.98 -13.16
CA GLU A 31 8.46 10.51 -13.30
C GLU A 31 7.11 10.08 -13.89
N THR A 32 7.15 9.43 -15.06
CA THR A 32 5.97 8.78 -15.63
C THR A 32 5.63 7.53 -14.83
N MET A 33 4.66 7.64 -13.92
CA MET A 33 4.00 6.48 -13.32
C MET A 33 3.37 5.66 -14.45
N LYS A 34 3.62 4.34 -14.47
CA LYS A 34 3.05 3.45 -15.49
C LYS A 34 1.54 3.29 -15.21
N LEU A 35 0.73 3.39 -16.26
CA LEU A 35 -0.69 3.02 -16.17
C LEU A 35 -0.78 1.50 -15.94
N GLY A 36 -1.63 1.09 -15.00
CA GLY A 36 -1.84 -0.32 -14.68
C GLY A 36 -1.89 -0.57 -13.17
N VAL A 37 -1.54 -1.78 -12.76
CA VAL A 37 -1.37 -2.14 -11.35
C VAL A 37 -0.10 -1.47 -10.83
N ASP A 38 -0.25 -0.68 -9.77
CA ASP A 38 0.86 0.04 -9.14
C ASP A 38 1.55 -0.82 -8.07
N HIS A 39 0.77 -1.35 -7.13
CA HIS A 39 1.22 -2.24 -6.06
C HIS A 39 0.15 -3.28 -5.71
N ILE A 40 0.57 -4.33 -5.01
CA ILE A 40 -0.31 -5.34 -4.43
C ILE A 40 -0.04 -5.45 -2.92
N GLY A 41 -1.10 -5.46 -2.11
CA GLY A 41 -0.99 -5.56 -0.66
C GLY A 41 -1.42 -6.92 -0.12
N PHE A 42 -0.79 -7.36 0.97
CA PHE A 42 -1.16 -8.54 1.74
C PHE A 42 -1.34 -8.18 3.20
N GLN A 43 -2.51 -8.54 3.74
CA GLN A 43 -2.71 -8.58 5.19
C GLN A 43 -2.10 -9.87 5.74
N VAL A 44 -1.22 -9.75 6.73
CA VAL A 44 -0.49 -10.87 7.34
C VAL A 44 -0.57 -10.81 8.86
N ASP A 45 -0.51 -11.95 9.53
CA ASP A 45 -0.53 -11.97 11.00
C ASP A 45 0.77 -11.41 11.62
N ASP A 46 1.90 -11.66 10.95
CA ASP A 46 3.23 -11.25 11.39
C ASP A 46 3.98 -10.57 10.23
N VAL A 47 4.11 -9.25 10.32
CA VAL A 47 4.81 -8.42 9.33
C VAL A 47 6.29 -8.75 9.28
N ASP A 48 6.94 -9.00 10.42
CA ASP A 48 8.39 -9.21 10.47
C ASP A 48 8.75 -10.56 9.85
N ALA A 49 7.97 -11.60 10.14
CA ALA A 49 8.11 -12.90 9.50
C ALA A 49 7.90 -12.84 7.99
N ALA A 50 6.87 -12.11 7.53
CA ALA A 50 6.59 -11.93 6.10
C ALA A 50 7.72 -11.18 5.39
N VAL A 51 8.21 -10.08 5.98
CA VAL A 51 9.33 -9.29 5.44
C VAL A 51 10.63 -10.12 5.41
N SER A 52 10.90 -10.92 6.45
CA SER A 52 12.05 -11.83 6.45
C SER A 52 11.97 -12.82 5.29
N ARG A 53 10.80 -13.44 5.07
CA ARG A 53 10.59 -14.36 3.95
C ARG A 53 10.79 -13.67 2.59
N ILE A 54 10.35 -12.43 2.43
CA ILE A 54 10.58 -11.66 1.20
C ILE A 54 12.07 -11.45 0.97
N LYS A 55 12.83 -11.10 2.02
CA LYS A 55 14.29 -10.92 1.95
C LYS A 55 15.00 -12.22 1.58
N ASP A 56 14.60 -13.36 2.18
CA ASP A 56 15.17 -14.67 1.87
C ASP A 56 14.96 -15.10 0.42
N LEU A 57 13.89 -14.60 -0.21
CA LEU A 57 13.58 -14.80 -1.63
C LEU A 57 14.23 -13.75 -2.56
N GLY A 58 15.11 -12.90 -2.05
CA GLY A 58 15.85 -11.88 -2.81
C GLY A 58 15.15 -10.53 -2.93
N GLY A 59 14.01 -10.33 -2.28
CA GLY A 59 13.32 -9.05 -2.21
C GLY A 59 13.97 -8.07 -1.23
N LYS A 60 13.50 -6.82 -1.22
CA LYS A 60 14.03 -5.75 -0.36
C LYS A 60 12.91 -4.93 0.25
N SER A 61 13.06 -4.50 1.50
CA SER A 61 12.19 -3.50 2.14
C SER A 61 12.60 -2.09 1.71
N LEU A 62 11.64 -1.24 1.38
CA LEU A 62 11.84 0.15 0.94
C LEU A 62 11.72 1.16 2.08
N ASN A 63 11.07 0.78 3.16
CA ASN A 63 10.90 1.57 4.36
C ASN A 63 11.09 0.69 5.61
N ASP A 64 11.47 1.33 6.70
CA ASP A 64 11.46 0.70 8.01
C ASP A 64 10.03 0.61 8.53
N ARG A 65 9.74 -0.41 9.35
CA ARG A 65 8.45 -0.55 10.02
C ARG A 65 8.27 0.61 11.02
N HIS A 66 7.32 1.50 10.76
CA HIS A 66 6.77 2.40 11.76
C HIS A 66 5.40 1.89 12.18
N GLU A 67 5.23 1.52 13.44
CA GLU A 67 3.90 1.12 13.93
C GLU A 67 2.98 2.35 13.99
N ALA A 68 2.17 2.59 12.96
CA ALA A 68 1.00 3.43 13.09
C ALA A 68 -0.16 2.54 13.57
N ALA A 69 -0.24 2.34 14.89
CA ALA A 69 -1.47 1.81 15.46
C ALA A 69 -2.60 2.80 15.12
N PRO A 70 -3.74 2.33 14.56
CA PRO A 70 -4.85 3.21 14.27
C PRO A 70 -5.31 3.87 15.57
N LYS A 71 -5.12 5.18 15.69
CA LYS A 71 -5.54 5.90 16.91
C LYS A 71 -7.04 6.10 16.97
N ASP A 72 -7.71 6.04 15.82
CA ASP A 72 -9.15 6.31 15.68
C ASP A 72 -9.73 5.59 14.44
N PRO A 73 -10.51 4.51 14.61
CA PRO A 73 -11.15 3.79 13.50
C PRO A 73 -12.15 4.64 12.70
N ALA A 74 -12.62 5.77 13.24
CA ALA A 74 -13.59 6.64 12.58
C ALA A 74 -12.96 7.63 11.58
N GLN A 75 -11.63 7.72 11.53
CA GLN A 75 -10.93 8.59 10.59
C GLN A 75 -10.30 7.79 9.44
N PRO A 76 -10.27 8.33 8.21
CA PRO A 76 -9.47 7.76 7.14
C PRO A 76 -8.00 7.77 7.57
N GLN A 77 -7.41 6.59 7.77
CA GLN A 77 -6.01 6.48 8.19
C GLN A 77 -5.22 5.79 7.08
N SER A 78 -3.99 6.25 6.84
CA SER A 78 -3.03 5.45 6.10
C SER A 78 -2.64 4.29 7.02
N TYR A 79 -3.02 3.07 6.64
CA TYR A 79 -2.46 1.89 7.27
C TYR A 79 -0.96 1.92 7.00
N PHE A 80 -0.15 1.85 8.06
CA PHE A 80 1.28 1.81 7.84
C PHE A 80 1.65 0.44 7.33
N GLU A 81 2.16 0.39 6.12
CA GLU A 81 2.60 -0.80 5.44
C GLU A 81 4.12 -0.79 5.27
N VAL A 82 4.74 -1.95 5.45
CA VAL A 82 6.11 -2.14 5.01
C VAL A 82 6.06 -2.42 3.51
N LYS A 83 6.58 -1.48 2.72
CA LYS A 83 6.71 -1.63 1.28
C LYS A 83 7.92 -2.49 0.98
N CYS A 84 7.72 -3.51 0.19
CA CYS A 84 8.76 -4.40 -0.30
C CYS A 84 8.80 -4.37 -1.83
N ILE A 85 9.92 -4.77 -2.42
CA ILE A 85 10.06 -5.02 -3.86
C ILE A 85 10.27 -6.52 -4.08
N GLY A 86 9.44 -7.09 -4.98
CA GLY A 86 9.56 -8.46 -5.47
C GLY A 86 10.50 -8.63 -6.68
N PRO A 87 10.61 -9.85 -7.25
CA PRO A 87 11.60 -10.19 -8.28
C PRO A 87 11.49 -9.46 -9.64
N GLU A 88 10.47 -8.63 -9.86
CA GLU A 88 10.24 -7.90 -11.12
C GLU A 88 9.86 -6.42 -10.86
N ASP A 89 10.46 -5.81 -9.86
CA ASP A 89 10.17 -4.44 -9.40
C ASP A 89 8.73 -4.21 -8.90
N GLN A 90 7.92 -5.28 -8.77
CA GLN A 90 6.59 -5.20 -8.19
C GLN A 90 6.66 -4.74 -6.74
N VAL A 91 6.01 -3.62 -6.45
CA VAL A 91 5.82 -3.13 -5.09
C VAL A 91 4.78 -3.99 -4.38
N ILE A 92 5.15 -4.47 -3.20
CA ILE A 92 4.35 -5.33 -2.34
C ILE A 92 4.17 -4.64 -1.00
N ASP A 93 2.93 -4.40 -0.61
CA ASP A 93 2.61 -3.82 0.69
C ASP A 93 2.32 -4.92 1.70
N VAL A 94 2.97 -4.87 2.86
CA VAL A 94 2.79 -5.84 3.94
C VAL A 94 2.27 -5.12 5.17
N SER A 95 1.10 -5.54 5.65
CA SER A 95 0.42 -4.93 6.79
C SER A 95 -0.20 -6.00 7.67
N ASN A 96 -0.26 -5.78 8.99
CA ASN A 96 -1.10 -6.60 9.88
C ASN A 96 -2.52 -6.06 10.04
N ALA A 97 -2.78 -4.87 9.54
CA ALA A 97 -4.11 -4.25 9.52
C ALA A 97 -4.68 -4.27 8.09
N GLY A 98 -5.91 -4.76 7.95
CA GLY A 98 -6.68 -4.64 6.72
C GLY A 98 -7.30 -3.25 6.53
N TRP A 99 -7.91 -3.00 5.37
CA TRP A 99 -8.66 -1.78 5.09
C TRP A 99 -9.96 -1.69 5.92
N ILE A 100 -10.56 -0.49 5.96
CA ILE A 100 -11.88 -0.28 6.58
C ILE A 100 -12.91 -1.20 5.91
N GLY A 101 -13.43 -2.17 6.66
CA GLY A 101 -14.44 -3.12 6.19
C GLY A 101 -13.88 -4.49 5.75
N ALA A 102 -12.57 -4.72 5.91
CA ALA A 102 -12.00 -6.07 5.84
C ALA A 102 -12.66 -6.97 6.91
N LYS A 103 -12.96 -8.22 6.55
CA LYS A 103 -13.60 -9.22 7.42
C LYS A 103 -12.66 -10.37 7.76
#